data_AF-A0A1F3DST0-F1
#
_entry.id   AF-A0A1F3DST0-F1
#
_cell.length_a   1.000
_cell.length_b   1.000
_cell.length_c   1.000
_cell.angle_alpha   90.00
_cell.angle_beta   90.00
_cell.angle_gamma   90.00
#
_symmetry.space_group_name_H-M   'P 1'
#
loop_
_entity.id
_entity.type
_entity.pdbx_description
1 polymer ?
#
loop_
_entity_poly.entity_id
_entity_poly.type
_entity_poly.pdbx_seq_one_letter_code
_entity_poly.pdbx_strand_id
1 'polypeptide(L)'
;MQTFSVTINNDANAKLFLNLMKQLKFVKAVTVENTVDKLSDEDWIKPGRPATDEELEQLCVEMEADKGGITTDVLKKRMKKWIAKKQL
;
A
#
# COMPACT_ATOMS: atom_id res chain seq x y z
N MET A 1 -32.92 6.40 -7.29
CA MET A 1 -32.28 5.25 -6.62
C MET A 1 -32.03 5.63 -5.18
N GLN A 2 -32.35 4.74 -4.24
CA GLN A 2 -32.06 4.93 -2.81
C GLN A 2 -31.12 3.81 -2.41
N THR A 3 -30.06 4.13 -1.66
CA THR A 3 -29.05 3.17 -1.21
C THR A 3 -29.06 3.13 0.31
N PHE A 4 -29.16 1.93 0.89
CA PHE A 4 -29.13 1.71 2.33
C PHE A 4 -27.88 0.89 2.68
N SER A 5 -27.05 1.39 3.59
CA SER A 5 -25.93 0.65 4.17
C SER A 5 -26.34 0.08 5.54
N VAL A 6 -26.11 -1.21 5.73
CA VAL A 6 -26.41 -1.91 7.00
C VAL A 6 -25.12 -2.52 7.52
N THR A 7 -24.65 -2.03 8.66
CA THR A 7 -23.45 -2.53 9.33
C THR A 7 -23.84 -3.56 10.38
N ILE A 8 -23.28 -4.77 10.31
CA ILE A 8 -23.52 -5.85 11.26
C ILE A 8 -22.19 -6.18 11.95
N ASN A 9 -22.14 -6.05 13.27
CA ASN A 9 -20.90 -6.18 14.05
C ASN A 9 -20.40 -7.63 14.23
N ASN A 10 -21.17 -8.63 13.78
CA ASN A 10 -20.86 -10.05 13.98
C ASN A 10 -20.89 -10.80 12.64
N ASP A 11 -19.77 -11.40 12.26
CA ASP A 11 -19.60 -12.13 10.99
C ASP A 11 -20.56 -13.32 10.84
N ALA A 12 -20.86 -14.04 11.94
CA ALA A 12 -21.81 -15.15 11.91
C ALA A 12 -23.23 -14.66 11.58
N ASN A 13 -23.62 -13.52 12.15
CA ASN A 13 -24.91 -12.90 11.89
C ASN A 13 -24.97 -12.25 10.51
N ALA A 14 -23.85 -11.70 10.03
CA ALA A 14 -23.74 -11.15 8.68
C ALA A 14 -23.99 -12.22 7.61
N LYS A 15 -23.43 -13.43 7.79
CA LYS A 15 -23.67 -14.57 6.89
C LYS A 15 -25.14 -15.01 6.87
N LEU A 16 -25.80 -15.07 8.02
CA LEU A 16 -27.23 -15.38 8.11
C LEU A 16 -28.08 -14.31 7.40
N PHE A 17 -27.77 -13.04 7.63
CA PHE A 17 -28.45 -11.91 7.00
C PHE A 17 -28.27 -11.89 5.49
N LEU A 18 -27.06 -12.17 4.99
CA LEU A 18 -26.76 -12.30 3.57
C LEU A 18 -27.56 -13.44 2.92
N ASN A 19 -27.68 -14.59 3.59
CA ASN A 19 -28.48 -15.70 3.10
C ASN A 19 -29.97 -15.36 3.02
N LEU A 20 -30.51 -14.66 4.02
CA LEU A 20 -31.89 -14.17 3.99
C LEU A 20 -32.09 -13.20 2.80
N MET A 21 -31.19 -12.23 2.62
CA MET A 21 -31.28 -11.24 1.54
C MET A 21 -31.22 -11.89 0.15
N LYS A 22 -30.44 -12.96 -0.02
CA LYS A 22 -30.39 -13.72 -1.29
C LYS A 22 -31.67 -14.49 -1.60
N GLN A 23 -32.48 -14.83 -0.61
CA GLN A 23 -33.76 -15.54 -0.81
C GLN A 23 -34.89 -14.61 -1.27
N LEU A 24 -34.74 -13.30 -1.12
CA LEU A 24 -35.75 -12.31 -1.48
C LEU A 24 -35.73 -12.04 -2.98
N LYS A 25 -36.82 -12.38 -3.68
CA LYS A 25 -36.96 -12.26 -5.14
C LYS A 25 -36.78 -10.84 -5.71
N PHE A 26 -36.89 -9.81 -4.87
CA PHE A 26 -36.75 -8.41 -5.26
C PHE A 26 -35.33 -7.85 -5.07
N VAL A 27 -34.42 -8.64 -4.49
CA VAL A 27 -33.03 -8.22 -4.29
C VAL A 27 -32.24 -8.53 -5.56
N LYS A 28 -31.88 -7.46 -6.29
CA LYS A 28 -31.18 -7.55 -7.58
C LYS A 28 -29.70 -7.96 -7.42
N ALA A 29 -29.04 -7.50 -6.37
CA ALA A 29 -27.65 -7.82 -6.08
C ALA A 29 -27.35 -7.58 -4.59
N VAL A 30 -26.49 -8.43 -4.03
CA VAL A 30 -25.95 -8.29 -2.66
C VAL A 30 -24.43 -8.23 -2.79
N THR A 31 -23.84 -7.07 -2.47
CA THR A 31 -22.39 -6.85 -2.47
C THR A 31 -21.87 -6.97 -1.05
N VAL A 32 -20.86 -7.83 -0.86
CA VAL A 32 -20.16 -7.98 0.42
C VAL A 32 -18.87 -7.18 0.32
N GLU A 33 -18.83 -6.02 0.96
CA GLU A 33 -17.59 -5.28 1.16
C GLU A 33 -16.86 -5.91 2.36
N ASN A 34 -15.98 -6.86 2.07
CA ASN A 34 -15.01 -7.28 3.06
C ASN A 34 -14.02 -6.12 3.21
N THR A 35 -14.04 -5.45 4.37
CA THR A 35 -13.01 -4.50 4.79
C THR A 35 -11.70 -5.26 5.04
N VAL A 36 -11.09 -5.77 3.97
CA VAL A 36 -9.65 -5.92 3.94
C VAL A 36 -9.19 -4.57 3.46
N ASP A 37 -8.71 -3.74 4.38
CA ASP A 37 -8.09 -2.45 4.08
C ASP A 37 -6.82 -2.69 3.27
N LYS A 38 -7.00 -3.05 2.00
CA LYS A 38 -5.95 -2.98 0.99
C LYS A 38 -5.70 -1.49 0.81
N LEU A 39 -4.51 -1.06 1.20
CA LEU A 39 -4.01 0.30 1.02
C LEU A 39 -4.38 0.77 -0.39
N SER A 40 -5.21 1.80 -0.45
CA SER A 40 -5.61 2.41 -1.72
C SER A 40 -4.52 3.37 -2.17
N ASP A 41 -4.45 3.67 -3.46
CA ASP A 41 -3.53 4.69 -4.00
C ASP A 41 -3.72 6.06 -3.31
N GLU A 42 -4.90 6.33 -2.75
CA GLU A 42 -5.21 7.55 -1.99
C GLU A 42 -4.52 7.61 -0.62
N ASP A 43 -4.17 6.46 -0.04
CA ASP A 43 -3.47 6.38 1.24
C ASP A 43 -1.97 6.68 1.10
N TRP A 44 -1.40 6.45 -0.10
CA TRP A 44 -0.04 6.87 -0.46
C TRP A 44 0.09 8.40 -0.62
N ILE A 45 -1.03 9.12 -0.79
CA ILE A 45 -1.06 10.55 -1.12
C ILE A 45 -1.22 11.44 0.13
N LYS A 46 -1.32 10.88 1.34
CA LYS A 46 -1.44 11.66 2.59
C LYS A 46 -0.07 11.82 3.28
N PRO A 47 0.71 12.88 2.98
CA PRO A 47 1.96 13.15 3.69
C PRO A 47 1.65 13.40 5.17
N GLY A 48 2.18 12.55 6.06
CA GLY A 48 2.02 12.67 7.52
C GLY A 48 1.33 11.49 8.21
N ARG A 49 0.92 10.44 7.49
CA ARG A 49 0.53 9.17 8.10
C ARG A 49 1.73 8.57 8.88
N PRO A 50 1.51 8.03 10.10
CA PRO A 50 2.53 7.23 10.78
C PRO A 50 2.84 5.96 9.95
N ALA A 51 4.12 5.65 9.80
CA ALA A 51 4.56 4.42 9.12
C ALA A 51 4.02 3.20 9.87
N THR A 52 3.66 2.15 9.13
CA THR A 52 3.27 0.86 9.74
C THR A 52 4.51 0.08 10.17
N ASP A 53 4.33 -0.88 11.07
CA ASP A 53 5.43 -1.75 11.53
C ASP A 53 6.05 -2.53 10.35
N GLU A 54 5.22 -2.99 9.40
CA GLU A 54 5.67 -3.68 8.18
C GLU A 54 6.55 -2.78 7.29
N GLU A 55 6.19 -1.51 7.13
CA GLU A 55 6.98 -0.52 6.37
C GLU A 55 8.33 -0.24 7.07
N LEU A 56 8.35 -0.21 8.41
CA LEU A 56 9.56 -0.01 9.20
C LEU A 56 10.50 -1.22 9.13
N GLU A 57 9.96 -2.44 9.19
CA GLU A 57 10.73 -3.67 9.02
C GLU A 57 11.35 -3.74 7.61
N GLN A 58 10.58 -3.40 6.58
CA GLN A 58 11.09 -3.34 5.21
C GLN A 58 12.22 -2.32 5.07
N LEU A 59 12.10 -1.14 5.68
CA LEU A 59 13.15 -0.13 5.68
C LEU A 59 14.46 -0.67 6.29
N CYS A 60 14.38 -1.40 7.41
CA CYS A 60 15.56 -2.00 8.05
C CYS A 60 16.26 -3.00 7.11
N VAL A 61 15.49 -3.85 6.43
CA VAL A 61 16.02 -4.82 5.46
C VAL A 61 16.72 -4.12 4.29
N GLU A 62 16.13 -3.04 3.77
CA GLU A 62 16.72 -2.26 2.68
C GLU A 62 18.00 -1.54 3.12
N MET A 63 18.05 -1.04 4.35
CA MET A 63 19.25 -0.43 4.93
C MET A 63 20.38 -1.44 5.12
N GLU A 64 20.07 -2.67 5.54
CA GLU A 64 21.07 -3.74 5.67
C GLU A 64 21.55 -4.25 4.31
N ALA A 65 20.67 -4.23 3.30
CA ALA A 65 21.01 -4.61 1.93
C ALA A 65 21.78 -3.50 1.19
N ASP A 66 21.72 -2.26 1.65
CA ASP A 66 22.47 -1.15 1.06
C ASP A 66 23.98 -1.35 1.28
N LYS A 67 24.69 -1.57 0.18
CA LYS A 67 26.16 -1.70 0.16
C LYS A 67 26.87 -0.34 0.24
N GLY A 68 26.12 0.73 0.49
CA GLY A 68 26.58 2.10 0.56
C GLY A 68 26.64 2.76 -0.81
N GLY A 69 26.39 4.06 -0.83
CA GLY A 69 26.56 4.90 -2.02
C GLY A 69 28.02 5.06 -2.44
N ILE A 70 28.22 5.63 -3.63
CA ILE A 70 29.54 6.06 -4.10
C ILE A 70 30.04 7.15 -3.13
N THR A 71 31.05 6.84 -2.32
CA THR A 71 31.69 7.84 -1.46
C THR A 71 32.18 9.03 -2.28
N THR A 72 32.19 10.21 -1.66
CA THR A 72 32.61 11.48 -2.27
C THR A 72 33.96 11.37 -2.98
N ASP A 73 34.86 10.53 -2.46
CA ASP A 73 36.18 10.30 -3.04
C ASP A 73 36.13 9.45 -4.33
N VAL A 74 35.22 8.48 -4.41
CA VAL A 74 34.99 7.70 -5.63
C VAL A 74 34.31 8.58 -6.69
N LEU A 75 33.41 9.47 -6.29
CA LEU A 75 32.80 10.47 -7.18
C LEU A 75 33.86 11.42 -7.75
N LYS A 76 34.73 11.99 -6.91
CA LYS A 76 35.85 12.85 -7.32
C LYS A 76 36.79 12.14 -8.31
N LYS A 77 37.12 10.87 -8.07
CA LYS A 77 37.96 10.07 -8.99
C LYS A 77 37.28 9.85 -10.35
N ARG A 78 35.97 9.58 -10.35
CA ARG A 78 35.19 9.40 -11.59
C ARG A 78 35.06 10.71 -12.38
N MET A 79 34.88 11.83 -11.68
CA MET A 79 34.84 13.17 -12.27
C MET A 79 36.17 13.52 -12.96
N LYS A 80 37.31 13.29 -12.30
CA LYS A 80 38.64 13.51 -12.89
C LYS A 80 38.86 12.68 -14.15
N LYS A 81 38.46 11.41 -14.16
CA LYS A 81 38.55 10.54 -15.34
C LYS A 81 37.69 11.05 -16.50
N TRP A 82 36.50 11.59 -16.21
CA TRP A 82 35.63 12.14 -17.24
C TRP A 82 36.19 13.44 -17.85
N ILE A 83 36.72 14.33 -17.02
CA ILE A 83 37.39 15.57 -17.49
C ILE A 83 38.59 15.22 -18.37
N ALA A 84 39.44 14.28 -17.95
CA ALA A 84 40.61 13.85 -18.73
C ALA A 84 40.22 13.25 -20.09
N LYS A 85 39.08 12.55 -20.17
CA LYS A 85 38.55 11.98 -21.42
C LYS A 85 37.99 13.02 -22.40
N LYS A 86 37.65 14.21 -21.90
CA LYS A 86 37.08 15.32 -22.68
C LYS A 86 38.13 16.29 -23.25
N GLN A 87 39.37 16.18 -22.78
CA GLN A 87 40.51 17.01 -23.22
C GLN A 87 41.40 16.31 -24.28
N LEU A 88 41.05 15.10 -24.67
CA LEU A 88 41.56 14.40 -25.86
C LEU A 88 40.54 14.56 -26.99
#